data_AF-A0A843C9P2-F1
#
_entry.id   AF-A0A843C9P2-F1
#
_cell.length_a   1.000
_cell.length_b   1.000
_cell.length_c   1.000
_cell.angle_alpha   90.00
_cell.angle_beta   90.00
_cell.angle_gamma   90.00
#
_symmetry.space_group_name_H-M   'P 1'
#
loop_
_entity.id
_entity.type
_entity.pdbx_description
1 polymer ?
#
loop_
_entity_poly.entity_id
_entity_poly.type
_entity_poly.pdbx_seq_one_letter_code
_entity_poly.pdbx_strand_id
1 'polypeptide(L)' 'MLLKELTEVYEKVRATSSKLEKISLVADLLQKTPSETLPLVCYMLRGKIFPDYSAQELRLGWS' A
#
# COMPACT_ATOMS: atom_id res chain seq x y z
N MET A 1 3.20 5.37 -11.46
CA MET A 1 2.03 4.89 -10.71
C MET A 1 1.36 6.08 -10.06
N LEU A 2 0.04 6.20 -10.20
CA LEU A 2 -0.74 7.28 -9.59
C LEU A 2 -1.32 6.84 -8.25
N LEU A 3 -1.48 7.76 -7.29
CA LEU A 3 -2.12 7.47 -6.00
C LEU A 3 -3.53 6.87 -6.17
N LYS A 4 -4.24 7.30 -7.22
CA LYS A 4 -5.55 6.78 -7.60
C LYS A 4 -5.56 5.26 -7.80
N GLU A 5 -4.57 4.73 -8.50
CA GLU A 5 -4.46 3.29 -8.79
C GLU A 5 -4.28 2.49 -7.50
N LEU A 6 -3.50 3.03 -6.56
CA LEU A 6 -3.30 2.43 -5.24
C LEU A 6 -4.61 2.41 -4.44
N THR A 7 -5.34 3.52 -4.41
CA THR A 7 -6.61 3.62 -3.68
C THR A 7 -7.68 2.68 -4.24
N GLU A 8 -7.74 2.48 -5.56
CA GLU A 8 -8.66 1.53 -6.16
C GLU A 8 -8.38 0.09 -5.71
N VAL A 9 -7.11 -0.28 -5.54
CA VAL A 9 -6.76 -1.61 -4.99
C VAL A 9 -7.15 -1.72 -3.52
N TYR A 10 -7.00 -0.67 -2.72
CA TYR A 10 -7.45 -0.67 -1.32
C TYR A 10 -8.95 -0.91 -1.19
N GLU A 11 -9.77 -0.27 -2.02
CA GLU A 11 -11.21 -0.49 -2.03
C GLU A 11 -11.56 -1.94 -2.43
N LYS A 12 -10.91 -2.48 -3.45
CA LYS A 12 -11.11 -3.89 -3.87
C LYS A 12 -10.73 -4.87 -2.74
N VAL A 13 -9.58 -4.66 -2.11
CA VAL A 13 -9.10 -5.50 -1.00
C VAL A 13 -10.04 -5.42 0.22
N ARG A 14 -10.64 -4.25 0.48
CA ARG A 14 -11.63 -4.04 1.53
C ARG A 14 -12.96 -4.74 1.22
N ALA A 15 -13.41 -4.71 -0.03
CA ALA A 15 -14.65 -5.34 -0.47
C ALA A 15 -14.59 -6.88 -0.51
N THR A 16 -13.41 -7.45 -0.77
CA THR A 16 -13.20 -8.90 -0.82
C THR A 16 -13.12 -9.51 0.60
N SER A 17 -13.72 -10.68 0.81
CA SER A 17 -13.59 -11.46 2.06
C SER A 17 -12.54 -12.58 1.96
N SER A 18 -12.36 -13.15 0.76
CA SER A 18 -11.41 -14.24 0.48
C SER A 18 -9.96 -13.80 0.65
N LYS A 19 -9.18 -14.56 1.43
CA LYS A 19 -7.76 -14.28 1.65
C LYS A 19 -6.93 -14.45 0.38
N LEU A 20 -7.23 -15.47 -0.42
CA LEU A 20 -6.49 -15.77 -1.66
C LEU A 20 -6.68 -14.68 -2.71
N GLU A 21 -7.90 -14.18 -2.85
CA GLU A 21 -8.21 -13.07 -3.76
C GLU A 21 -7.52 -11.76 -3.34
N LYS A 22 -7.42 -11.49 -2.02
CA LYS A 22 -6.63 -10.34 -1.54
C LYS A 22 -5.16 -10.48 -1.91
N ILE A 23 -4.61 -11.69 -1.80
CA ILE A 23 -3.21 -11.95 -2.16
C ILE A 23 -3.01 -11.71 -3.66
N SER A 24 -3.91 -12.20 -4.52
CA SER A 24 -3.79 -11.97 -5.97
C SER A 24 -3.90 -10.49 -6.33
N LEU A 25 -4.85 -9.75 -5.75
CA LEU A 25 -5.00 -8.30 -5.97
C LEU A 25 -3.73 -7.52 -5.61
N VAL A 26 -3.11 -7.86 -4.48
CA VAL A 26 -1.86 -7.20 -4.05
C VAL A 26 -0.68 -7.64 -4.93
N ALA A 27 -0.60 -8.91 -5.32
CA ALA A 27 0.46 -9.39 -6.22
C ALA A 27 0.42 -8.67 -7.58
N ASP A 28 -0.77 -8.51 -8.15
CA ASP A 28 -0.98 -7.79 -9.42
C ASP A 28 -0.58 -6.32 -9.31
N LEU A 29 -0.89 -5.67 -8.19
CA LEU A 29 -0.47 -4.30 -7.91
C LEU A 29 1.06 -4.18 -7.89
N LEU A 30 1.74 -5.08 -7.18
CA LEU A 30 3.20 -5.04 -7.06
C LEU A 30 3.89 -5.28 -8.41
N GLN A 31 3.36 -6.18 -9.24
CA GLN A 31 3.90 -6.45 -10.58
C GLN A 31 3.79 -5.24 -11.52
N LYS A 32 2.72 -4.45 -11.41
CA LYS A 32 2.49 -3.25 -12.24
C LYS A 32 3.22 -2.02 -11.70
N THR A 33 3.74 -2.08 -10.48
CA THR A 33 4.38 -0.94 -9.82
C THR A 33 5.81 -0.77 -10.32
N PRO A 34 6.20 0.43 -10.80
CA PRO A 34 7.59 0.72 -11.18
C PRO A 34 8.56 0.52 -10.01
N SER A 35 9.76 -0.01 -10.30
CA SER A 35 10.77 -0.36 -9.30
C SER A 35 11.16 0.80 -8.37
N GLU A 36 11.18 2.03 -8.89
CA GLU A 36 11.50 3.24 -8.12
C GLU A 36 10.47 3.52 -7.01
N THR A 37 9.19 3.27 -7.29
CA THR A 37 8.08 3.52 -6.36
C THR A 37 7.70 2.31 -5.53
N LEU A 38 8.17 1.12 -5.90
CA LEU A 38 7.84 -0.16 -5.26
C LEU A 38 8.10 -0.17 -3.73
N PRO A 39 9.23 0.33 -3.21
CA PRO A 39 9.47 0.35 -1.76
C PRO A 39 8.39 1.18 -1.03
N LEU A 40 8.07 2.36 -1.55
CA LEU A 40 7.07 3.25 -0.97
C LEU A 40 5.68 2.60 -0.97
N VAL A 41 5.28 1.99 -2.08
CA VAL A 41 4.00 1.28 -2.22
C VAL A 41 3.90 0.14 -1.21
N CYS A 42 4.98 -0.63 -1.00
CA CYS A 42 5.04 -1.68 0.01
C CYS A 42 4.87 -1.16 1.45
N TYR A 43 5.38 0.02 1.77
CA TYR A 43 5.12 0.65 3.09
C TYR A 43 3.66 1.12 3.19
N MET A 44 3.16 1.82 2.17
CA MET A 44 1.80 2.36 2.16
C MET A 44 0.74 1.26 2.27
N LEU A 45 0.94 0.11 1.59
CA LEU A 45 0.07 -1.07 1.70
C LEU A 45 -0.06 -1.59 3.13
N ARG A 46 0.95 -1.37 3.97
CA ARG A 46 0.97 -1.75 5.39
C ARG A 46 0.46 -0.64 6.32
N GLY A 47 -0.02 0.48 5.76
CA GLY A 47 -0.42 1.66 6.52
C GLY A 47 0.77 2.43 7.12
N LYS A 48 1.98 2.26 6.56
CA LYS A 48 3.20 2.94 7.00
C LYS A 48 3.73 3.84 5.89
N ILE A 49 4.39 4.92 6.26
CA ILE A 49 5.08 5.81 5.30
C ILE A 49 6.59 5.59 5.36
N PHE A 50 7.11 5.35 6.56
CA PHE A 50 8.54 5.17 6.80
C PHE A 50 8.86 3.70 7.11
N PRO A 51 10.09 3.24 6.80
CA PRO A 51 10.61 1.97 7.28
C PRO A 51 10.65 1.87 8.81
N ASP A 52 10.52 0.65 9.33
CA ASP A 52 10.55 0.39 10.77
C ASP A 52 11.90 0.72 11.43
N TYR A 53 12.98 0.72 10.66
CA TYR A 53 14.32 1.13 11.12
C TYR A 53 14.58 2.64 10.99
N SER A 54 13.64 3.40 10.40
CA SER A 54 13.79 4.85 10.24
C SER A 54 13.44 5.56 11.54
N ALA A 55 14.20 6.61 11.89
CA ALA A 55 13.86 7.52 12.98
C ALA A 55 12.73 8.50 12.63
N GLN A 56 12.22 8.46 11.39
CA GLN A 56 11.17 9.35 10.91
C GLN A 56 9.78 8.84 11.34
N GLU A 57 8.95 9.76 11.83
CA GLU A 57 7.60 9.46 12.28
C GLU A 57 6.61 10.52 11.77
N LEU A 58 5.39 10.10 11.47
CA LEU A 58 4.30 11.00 11.12
C LEU A 58 3.75 11.66 12.39
N ARG A 59 4.20 12.88 12.68
CA ARG A 59 3.75 13.68 13.84
C ARG A 59 2.50 14.49 13.51
N LEU A 60 1.42 13.81 13.15
CA LEU A 60 0.10 14.42 12.95
C LEU A 60 -0.82 14.01 14.09
N GLY A 61 -1.50 15.00 14.68
CA GLY A 61 -2.49 14.83 15.74
C GLY A 61 -3.80 15.53 15.33
N TRP A 62 -4.92 15.03 15.83
CA TRP A 62 -6.24 15.58 15.55
C TRP A 62 -6.55 16.58 16.68
N SER A 63 -7.04 17.77 16.31
CA SER A 63 -7.52 18.78 17.26
C SER A 63 -8.94 18.47 17.72
#